data_AF-A0A3B8I161-F1
#
_entry.id   AF-A0A3B8I161-F1
#
_cell.length_a   1.000
_cell.length_b   1.000
_cell.length_c   1.000
_cell.angle_alpha   90.00
_cell.angle_beta   90.00
_cell.angle_gamma   90.00
#
_symmetry.space_group_name_H-M   'P 1'
#
loop_
_entity.id
_entity.type
_entity.pdbx_description
1 polymer ?
#
loop_
_entity_poly.entity_id
_entity_poly.type
_entity_poly.pdbx_seq_one_letter_code
_entity_poly.pdbx_strand_id
1 'polypeptide(L)'
;TEVISIDEPLSLFGQTKKMRVFPNPATSRITIETEQTPESIVVLSLTGQVMTSSQGKRTLDLRGMAPGVYLLQVQFEDHIHYQRISKK
;
A
#
# COMPACT_ATOMS: atom_id res chain seq x y z
N THR A 1 21.22 -35.80 -3.04
CA THR A 1 20.73 -34.67 -2.24
C THR A 1 21.38 -33.43 -2.76
N GLU A 2 20.70 -32.70 -3.63
CA GLU A 2 21.22 -31.45 -4.18
C GLU A 2 20.94 -30.35 -3.17
N VAL A 3 22.01 -29.79 -2.63
CA VAL A 3 21.95 -28.67 -1.70
C VAL A 3 21.83 -27.42 -2.57
N ILE A 4 20.65 -26.81 -2.58
CA ILE A 4 20.43 -25.52 -3.23
C ILE A 4 21.06 -24.47 -2.33
N SER A 5 22.27 -24.03 -2.69
CA SER A 5 22.90 -22.83 -2.11
C SER A 5 22.14 -21.60 -2.59
N ILE A 6 21.41 -20.95 -1.67
CA ILE A 6 20.72 -19.68 -1.94
C ILE A 6 21.72 -18.55 -1.71
N ASP A 7 22.64 -18.35 -2.66
CA ASP A 7 23.61 -17.25 -2.67
C ASP A 7 23.21 -16.09 -3.61
N GLU A 8 21.99 -16.10 -4.15
CA GLU A 8 21.47 -14.97 -4.92
C GLU A 8 20.63 -14.04 -4.00
N PRO A 9 21.04 -12.78 -3.80
CA PRO A 9 20.24 -11.83 -3.04
C PRO A 9 18.91 -11.63 -3.76
N LEU A 10 17.81 -11.64 -2.99
CA LEU A 10 16.44 -11.35 -3.42
C LEU A 10 16.37 -10.13 -4.35
N SER A 11 16.55 -10.32 -5.64
CA SER A 11 16.48 -9.28 -6.68
C SER A 11 15.80 -9.83 -7.93
N LEU A 12 14.90 -10.80 -7.74
CA LEU A 12 14.06 -11.39 -8.79
C LEU A 12 12.57 -11.01 -8.66
N PHE A 13 12.25 -9.86 -8.03
CA PHE A 13 10.93 -9.22 -8.14
C PHE A 13 10.96 -8.04 -9.11
N GLY A 14 11.72 -8.19 -10.20
CA GLY A 14 11.84 -7.21 -11.26
C GLY A 14 10.68 -7.29 -12.24
N GLN A 15 9.45 -7.02 -11.78
CA GLN A 15 8.34 -6.35 -12.49
C GLN A 15 7.21 -6.08 -11.47
N THR A 16 7.51 -5.46 -10.32
CA THR A 16 6.43 -4.86 -9.53
C THR A 16 5.86 -3.72 -10.35
N LYS A 17 4.66 -3.91 -10.93
CA LYS A 17 3.91 -2.79 -11.54
C LYS A 17 3.96 -1.63 -10.55
N LYS A 18 4.50 -0.49 -11.00
CA LYS A 18 4.87 0.61 -10.11
C LYS A 18 3.60 1.26 -9.56
N MET A 19 3.21 0.90 -8.33
CA MET A 19 2.21 1.65 -7.58
C MET A 19 2.90 2.82 -6.86
N ARG A 20 2.42 4.04 -7.07
CA ARG A 20 2.88 5.25 -6.39
C ARG A 20 1.79 5.78 -5.48
N VAL A 21 2.16 6.21 -4.28
CA VAL A 21 1.23 6.82 -3.32
C VAL A 21 1.72 8.21 -2.98
N PHE A 22 0.88 9.22 -3.21
CA PHE A 22 1.22 10.62 -2.97
C PHE A 22 0.03 11.45 -2.49
N PRO A 23 0.25 12.52 -1.73
CA PRO A 23 1.52 12.86 -1.09
C PRO A 23 1.88 11.87 0.03
N ASN A 24 3.18 11.67 0.25
CA ASN A 24 3.71 11.00 1.43
C ASN A 24 4.93 11.79 1.91
N PRO A 25 4.88 12.48 3.06
CA PRO A 25 3.80 12.48 4.05
C PRO A 25 2.50 13.19 3.60
N ALA A 26 1.35 12.61 3.95
CA ALA A 26 0.02 13.11 3.62
C ALA A 26 -0.54 14.06 4.69
N THR A 27 -1.39 15.02 4.28
CA THR A 27 -2.06 15.96 5.20
C THR A 27 -3.56 15.73 5.30
N SER A 28 -4.25 15.61 4.17
CA SER A 28 -5.71 15.46 4.13
C SER A 28 -6.17 14.29 3.27
N ARG A 29 -5.40 13.92 2.25
CA ARG A 29 -5.73 12.82 1.36
C ARG A 29 -4.48 12.16 0.81
N ILE A 30 -4.64 10.94 0.33
CA ILE A 30 -3.68 10.27 -0.54
C ILE A 30 -4.33 9.92 -1.87
N THR A 31 -3.50 9.83 -2.89
CA THR A 31 -3.82 9.36 -4.24
C THR A 31 -2.90 8.20 -4.57
N ILE A 32 -3.49 7.17 -5.16
CA ILE A 32 -2.81 5.95 -5.55
C ILE A 32 -2.81 5.91 -7.06
N GLU A 33 -1.61 5.93 -7.63
CA GLU A 33 -1.41 5.80 -9.05
C GLU A 33 -0.85 4.41 -9.34
N THR A 34 -1.56 3.69 -10.20
CA THR A 34 -1.29 2.30 -10.56
C THR A 34 -1.90 2.03 -11.94
N GLU A 35 -1.31 1.10 -12.67
CA GLU A 35 -1.82 0.62 -13.96
C GLU A 35 -3.05 -0.28 -13.78
N GLN A 36 -3.15 -0.97 -12.64
CA GLN A 36 -4.27 -1.87 -12.34
C GLN A 36 -5.38 -1.12 -11.60
N THR A 37 -6.64 -1.49 -11.85
CA THR A 37 -7.76 -0.94 -11.07
C THR A 37 -7.85 -1.67 -9.73
N PRO A 38 -7.73 -0.97 -8.59
CA PRO A 38 -7.93 -1.60 -7.30
C PRO A 38 -9.39 -2.00 -7.09
N GLU A 39 -9.63 -3.19 -6.54
CA GLU A 39 -10.95 -3.60 -6.07
C GLU A 39 -11.31 -2.86 -4.78
N SER A 40 -10.37 -2.83 -3.85
CA SER A 40 -10.52 -2.10 -2.59
C SER A 40 -9.20 -1.51 -2.12
N ILE A 41 -9.32 -0.41 -1.38
CA ILE A 41 -8.21 0.26 -0.73
C ILE A 41 -8.61 0.48 0.72
N VAL A 42 -7.73 0.09 1.64
CA VAL A 42 -7.96 0.18 3.08
C VAL A 42 -6.75 0.83 3.74
N VAL A 43 -6.99 1.77 4.65
CA VAL A 43 -5.94 2.30 5.53
C VAL A 43 -6.13 1.67 6.91
N LEU A 44 -5.06 1.05 7.39
CA LEU A 44 -4.99 0.36 8.67
C LEU A 44 -4.08 1.13 9.62
N SER A 45 -4.41 1.11 10.91
CA SER A 45 -3.46 1.44 11.98
C SER A 45 -2.35 0.38 12.03
N LEU A 46 -1.28 0.65 12.78
CA LEU A 46 -0.21 -0.34 13.03
C LEU A 46 -0.70 -1.58 13.80
N THR A 47 -1.84 -1.50 14.48
CA THR A 47 -2.48 -2.65 15.16
C THR A 47 -3.47 -3.39 14.27
N GLY A 48 -3.61 -2.99 12.99
CA GLY A 48 -4.53 -3.61 12.03
C GLY A 48 -5.96 -3.08 12.08
N GLN A 49 -6.24 -2.04 12.87
CA GLN A 49 -7.57 -1.42 12.90
C GLN A 49 -7.85 -0.70 11.58
N VAL A 50 -9.01 -0.94 10.98
CA VAL A 50 -9.48 -0.18 9.80
C VAL A 50 -9.78 1.26 10.19
N MET A 51 -9.04 2.20 9.61
CA MET A 51 -9.22 3.64 9.82
C MET A 51 -10.16 4.24 8.78
N THR A 52 -10.02 3.83 7.53
CA THR A 52 -10.86 4.26 6.41
C THR A 52 -10.67 3.31 5.23
N SER A 53 -11.65 3.26 4.33
CA SER A 53 -11.62 2.40 3.15
C SER A 53 -12.37 3.01 1.98
N SER A 54 -12.02 2.60 0.77
CA SER A 54 -12.75 2.91 -0.44
C SER A 54 -12.81 1.71 -1.38
N GLN A 55 -13.92 1.55 -2.08
CA GLN A 55 -14.06 0.58 -3.16
C GLN A 55 -13.87 1.31 -4.50
N GLY A 56 -12.96 0.82 -5.34
CA GLY A 56 -12.69 1.35 -6.69
C GLY A 56 -12.13 2.78 -6.79
N LYS A 57 -12.16 3.62 -5.73
CA LYS A 57 -11.61 4.98 -5.78
C LYS A 57 -10.13 5.01 -5.41
N ARG A 58 -9.31 5.53 -6.31
CA ARG A 58 -7.87 5.73 -6.15
C ARG A 58 -7.48 6.85 -5.18
N THR A 59 -8.43 7.44 -4.46
CA THR A 59 -8.15 8.50 -3.49
C THR A 59 -8.87 8.25 -2.19
N LEU A 60 -8.16 8.39 -1.07
CA LEU A 60 -8.72 8.28 0.26
C LEU A 60 -8.55 9.58 1.02
N ASP A 61 -9.60 9.93 1.76
CA ASP A 61 -9.60 11.03 2.72
C ASP A 61 -9.03 10.54 4.05
N LEU A 62 -8.08 11.30 4.60
CA LEU A 62 -7.39 11.05 5.85
C LEU A 62 -7.64 12.17 6.88
N ARG A 63 -8.60 13.08 6.63
CA ARG A 63 -8.98 14.12 7.59
C ARG A 63 -9.52 13.49 8.87
N GLY A 64 -9.17 14.09 10.02
CA GLY A 64 -9.55 13.59 11.34
C GLY A 64 -8.68 12.44 11.87
N MET A 65 -7.79 11.87 11.04
CA MET A 65 -6.79 10.91 11.52
C MET A 65 -5.64 11.65 12.21
N ALA A 66 -5.17 11.08 13.31
CA ALA A 66 -4.01 11.60 14.04
C ALA A 66 -2.74 11.56 13.16
N PRO A 67 -1.78 12.47 13.40
CA PRO A 67 -0.44 12.35 12.82
C PRO A 67 0.20 11.02 13.21
N GLY A 68 0.87 10.35 12.28
CA GLY A 68 1.47 9.05 12.55
C GLY A 68 1.72 8.19 11.32
N VAL A 69 2.05 6.92 11.57
CA VAL A 69 2.32 5.92 10.54
C VAL A 69 1.11 5.01 10.39
N TYR A 70 0.76 4.75 9.14
CA TYR A 70 -0.34 3.87 8.77
C TYR A 70 0.09 2.88 7.69
N LEU A 71 -0.65 1.79 7.54
CA LEU A 71 -0.50 0.84 6.45
C LEU A 71 -1.62 1.05 5.44
N LEU A 72 -1.24 1.27 4.19
CA LEU A 72 -2.15 1.21 3.06
C LEU A 72 -2.17 -0.21 2.52
N GLN A 73 -3.34 -0.84 2.50
CA GLN A 73 -3.60 -2.11 1.83
C GLN A 73 -4.38 -1.81 0.54
N VAL A 74 -3.89 -2.32 -0.58
CA VAL A 74 -4.56 -2.22 -1.88
C VAL A 74 -4.82 -3.63 -2.40
N GLN A 75 -6.09 -3.99 -2.52
CA GLN A 75 -6.52 -5.24 -3.11
C GLN A 75 -6.67 -5.06 -4.62
N PHE A 76 -5.96 -5.90 -5.37
CA PHE A 76 -6.19 -6.15 -6.79
C PHE A 76 -6.84 -7.53 -6.95
N GLU A 77 -7.26 -7.86 -8.16
CA GLU A 77 -7.91 -9.15 -8.46
C GLU A 77 -7.03 -10.36 -8.09
N ASP A 78 -5.71 -10.26 -8.32
CA ASP A 78 -4.76 -11.35 -8.19
C ASP A 78 -3.83 -11.25 -6.96
N HIS A 79 -3.70 -10.08 -6.36
CA HIS A 79 -2.76 -9.85 -5.25
C HIS A 79 -3.15 -8.70 -4.33
N ILE A 80 -2.52 -8.68 -3.15
CA ILE A 80 -2.62 -7.59 -2.17
C ILE A 80 -1.27 -6.88 -2.12
N HIS A 81 -1.29 -5.55 -2.21
CA HIS A 81 -0.11 -4.72 -2.01
C HIS A 81 -0.21 -3.93 -0.70
N TYR A 82 0.87 -3.95 0.09
CA TYR A 82 0.99 -3.18 1.32
C TYR A 82 2.03 -2.07 1.18
N GLN A 83 1.66 -0.85 1.55
CA GLN A 83 2.56 0.31 1.53
C GLN A 83 2.45 1.10 2.83
N ARG A 84 3.59 1.38 3.48
CA ARG A 84 3.64 2.30 4.62
C ARG A 84 3.42 3.73 4.14
N ILE A 85 2.51 4.46 4.79
CA ILE A 85 2.28 5.89 4.57
C ILE A 85 2.46 6.67 5.88
N SER A 86 2.84 7.94 5.78
CA SER A 86 2.95 8.85 6.93
C SER A 86 1.93 9.97 6.82
N LYS A 87 1.23 10.25 7.91
CA LYS A 87 0.27 11.35 8.07
C LYS A 87 0.91 12.44 8.93
N LYS A 88 0.88 13.67 8.45
CA LYS A 88 1.31 14.87 9.19
C LYS A 88 0.26 15.33 10.20
#